data_AF-A0CUF0-F1
#
_entry.id   AF-A0CUF0-F1
#
_cell.length_a   1.000
_cell.length_b   1.000
_cell.length_c   1.000
_cell.angle_alpha   90.00
_cell.angle_beta   90.00
_cell.angle_gamma   90.00
#
_symmetry.space_group_name_H-M   'P 1'
#
loop_
_entity.id
_entity.type
_entity.pdbx_description
1 polymer ?
#
loop_
_entity_poly.entity_id
_entity_poly.type
_entity_poly.pdbx_seq_one_letter_code
_entity_poly.pdbx_strand_id
1 'polypeptide(L)'
;MGTNKLADWIHKGSLLLENNHSNRQKVKPQVPKSAERPLIYEQKKKNYIETNKIYTILSTPRQPQKQTDWLKKETYGKVPQYLSNIKQRIYQSFLQQQEDYANQNNHFKLLSESELHEIRKGLKQRYDLINFEYQKYSHHKKFDNVSLRRKQEQYERELDQLEKDMEKVNKSQVYVIK
;
A
#
# COMPACT_ATOMS: atom_id res chain seq x y z
N MET A 1 67.38 -47.40 -39.92
CA MET A 1 66.35 -48.43 -40.21
C MET A 1 65.60 -48.73 -38.91
N GLY A 2 64.60 -47.89 -38.59
CA GLY A 2 63.83 -48.01 -37.35
C GLY A 2 62.52 -48.74 -37.63
N THR A 3 62.37 -49.91 -37.04
CA THR A 3 61.24 -50.83 -37.21
C THR A 3 60.03 -50.35 -36.40
N ASN A 4 58.94 -49.95 -37.05
CA ASN A 4 57.65 -49.72 -36.39
C ASN A 4 57.08 -51.07 -35.95
N LYS A 5 57.25 -51.40 -34.66
CA LYS A 5 56.64 -52.56 -34.02
C LYS A 5 55.13 -52.33 -33.87
N LEU A 6 54.35 -53.30 -34.33
CA LEU A 6 52.89 -53.37 -34.22
C LEU A 6 52.37 -53.21 -32.76
N ALA A 7 53.25 -53.37 -31.77
CA ALA A 7 52.98 -53.15 -30.35
C ALA A 7 52.63 -51.69 -29.99
N ASP A 8 53.13 -50.70 -30.73
CA ASP A 8 52.88 -49.28 -30.42
C ASP A 8 51.47 -48.81 -30.80
N TRP A 9 50.74 -49.59 -31.61
CA TRP A 9 49.36 -49.30 -32.00
C TRP A 9 48.33 -49.85 -31.01
N ILE A 10 48.66 -50.92 -30.28
CA ILE A 10 47.75 -51.54 -29.32
C ILE A 10 47.52 -50.62 -28.11
N HIS A 11 48.54 -49.84 -27.70
CA HIS A 11 48.38 -48.82 -26.66
C HIS A 11 47.62 -47.57 -27.11
N LYS A 12 47.48 -47.31 -28.41
CA LYS A 12 46.77 -46.13 -28.95
C LYS A 12 45.31 -46.39 -29.31
N GLY A 13 44.86 -47.65 -29.23
CA GLY A 13 43.62 -48.11 -29.85
C GLY A 13 42.53 -48.67 -28.93
N SER A 14 42.66 -48.63 -27.60
CA SER A 14 41.52 -48.90 -26.73
C SER A 14 41.25 -47.71 -25.81
N LEU A 15 40.44 -46.79 -26.32
CA LEU A 15 39.59 -45.93 -25.51
C LEU A 15 38.63 -46.84 -24.74
N LEU A 16 39.10 -47.44 -23.64
CA LEU A 16 38.20 -47.99 -22.62
C LEU A 16 37.63 -46.77 -21.89
N LEU A 17 36.68 -46.11 -22.55
CA LEU A 17 35.76 -45.18 -21.92
C LEU A 17 35.13 -45.97 -20.78
N GLU A 18 35.53 -45.68 -19.55
CA GLU A 18 34.76 -46.09 -18.39
C GLU A 18 33.38 -45.44 -18.55
N ASN A 19 32.43 -46.23 -19.05
CA ASN A 19 31.03 -45.87 -19.13
C ASN A 19 30.49 -45.77 -17.70
N ASN A 20 30.79 -44.65 -17.04
CA ASN A 20 30.14 -44.22 -15.82
C ASN A 20 28.70 -43.84 -16.18
N HIS A 21 27.86 -44.85 -16.39
CA HIS A 21 26.43 -44.66 -16.53
C HIS A 21 25.92 -44.09 -15.20
N SER A 22 25.48 -42.82 -15.26
CA SER A 22 24.74 -42.13 -14.20
C SER A 22 23.80 -43.09 -13.49
N ASN A 23 24.06 -43.33 -12.20
CA ASN A 23 23.22 -44.14 -11.33
C ASN A 23 21.89 -43.40 -11.14
N ARG A 24 20.95 -43.59 -12.08
CA ARG A 24 19.59 -43.07 -11.95
C ARG A 24 18.94 -43.77 -10.76
N GLN A 25 18.83 -43.04 -9.66
CA GLN A 25 18.04 -43.49 -8.51
C GLN A 25 16.62 -43.79 -8.98
N LYS A 26 16.17 -45.02 -8.76
CA LYS A 26 14.82 -45.44 -9.13
C LYS A 26 13.84 -44.76 -8.17
N VAL A 27 13.15 -43.73 -8.65
CA VAL A 27 12.15 -42.95 -7.88
C VAL A 27 10.90 -43.77 -7.56
N LYS A 28 10.62 -44.82 -8.35
CA LYS A 28 9.42 -45.67 -8.18
C LYS A 28 9.79 -47.03 -7.61
N PRO A 29 8.95 -47.61 -6.72
CA PRO A 29 9.14 -48.97 -6.23
C PRO A 29 9.04 -49.98 -7.38
N GLN A 30 9.70 -51.13 -7.22
CA GLN A 30 9.64 -52.20 -8.21
C GLN A 30 8.23 -52.81 -8.22
N VAL A 31 7.82 -53.26 -9.41
CA VAL A 31 6.56 -54.00 -9.56
C VAL A 31 6.65 -55.30 -8.76
N PRO A 32 5.62 -55.68 -7.99
CA PRO A 32 5.59 -56.93 -7.25
C PRO A 32 5.90 -58.11 -8.16
N LYS A 33 6.67 -59.07 -7.64
CA LYS A 33 7.02 -60.27 -8.41
C LYS A 33 5.83 -61.21 -8.50
N SER A 34 5.77 -62.04 -9.55
CA SER A 34 4.70 -63.02 -9.73
C SER A 34 4.57 -64.02 -8.56
N ALA A 35 5.67 -64.29 -7.85
CA ALA A 35 5.68 -65.16 -6.66
C ALA A 35 5.28 -64.45 -5.35
N GLU A 36 5.22 -63.12 -5.33
CA GLU A 36 4.86 -62.34 -4.14
C GLU A 36 3.34 -62.27 -4.02
N ARG A 37 2.81 -62.80 -2.91
CA ARG A 37 1.38 -62.71 -2.60
C ARG A 37 1.05 -61.28 -2.14
N PRO A 38 -0.10 -60.72 -2.52
CA PRO A 38 -0.50 -59.40 -2.03
C PRO A 38 -0.60 -59.42 -0.50
N LEU A 39 -0.43 -58.25 0.12
CA LEU A 39 -0.71 -58.05 1.55
C LEU A 39 -2.20 -58.28 1.79
N ILE A 40 -2.56 -59.52 2.10
CA ILE A 40 -3.93 -59.87 2.51
C ILE A 40 -4.02 -59.53 3.98
N TYR A 41 -4.78 -58.49 4.31
CA TYR A 41 -5.11 -58.18 5.71
C TYR A 41 -5.81 -59.41 6.32
N GLU A 42 -5.27 -59.94 7.42
CA GLU A 42 -5.88 -61.04 8.13
C GLU A 42 -7.35 -60.71 8.43
N GLN A 43 -8.25 -61.61 8.04
CA GLN A 43 -9.66 -61.46 8.36
C GLN A 43 -9.80 -61.46 9.88
N LYS A 44 -10.21 -60.33 10.46
CA LYS A 44 -10.47 -60.23 11.90
C LYS A 44 -11.53 -61.27 12.27
N LYS A 45 -11.27 -62.08 13.29
CA LYS A 45 -12.24 -63.01 13.92
C LYS A 45 -13.31 -62.25 14.72
N LYS A 46 -13.95 -61.25 14.12
CA LYS A 46 -15.01 -60.45 14.73
C LYS A 46 -16.34 -61.12 14.47
N ASN A 47 -17.13 -61.35 15.53
CA ASN A 47 -18.50 -61.80 15.39
C ASN A 47 -19.39 -60.62 14.95
N TYR A 48 -19.58 -60.47 13.64
CA TYR A 48 -20.39 -59.40 13.07
C TYR A 48 -21.85 -59.45 13.53
N ILE A 49 -22.38 -60.64 13.83
CA ILE A 49 -23.77 -60.81 14.29
C ILE A 49 -23.94 -60.17 15.67
N GLU A 50 -23.07 -60.51 16.62
CA GLU A 50 -23.10 -59.94 17.97
C GLU A 50 -22.82 -58.44 17.95
N THR A 51 -21.83 -58.00 17.18
CA THR A 51 -21.48 -56.58 17.16
C THR A 51 -22.53 -55.72 16.48
N ASN A 52 -23.19 -56.23 15.44
CA ASN A 52 -24.28 -55.51 14.78
C ASN A 52 -25.50 -55.44 15.71
N LYS A 53 -25.81 -56.53 16.44
CA LYS A 53 -26.86 -56.53 17.47
C LYS A 53 -26.61 -55.44 18.51
N ILE A 54 -25.40 -55.39 19.08
CA ILE A 54 -25.02 -54.38 20.07
C ILE A 54 -25.11 -52.97 19.47
N TYR A 55 -24.60 -52.78 18.25
CA TYR A 55 -24.65 -51.48 17.57
C TYR A 55 -26.09 -51.00 17.37
N THR A 56 -27.00 -51.87 16.94
CA THR A 56 -28.42 -51.54 16.79
C THR A 56 -29.08 -51.22 18.13
N ILE A 57 -28.82 -52.02 19.18
CA ILE A 57 -29.38 -51.81 20.52
C ILE A 57 -28.93 -50.47 21.12
N LEU A 58 -27.66 -50.11 20.93
CA LEU A 58 -27.09 -48.86 21.44
C LEU A 58 -27.41 -47.64 20.56
N SER A 59 -27.89 -47.85 19.34
CA SER A 59 -28.16 -46.75 18.42
C SER A 59 -29.40 -45.96 18.85
N THR A 60 -29.26 -44.64 18.92
CA THR A 60 -30.40 -43.74 19.16
C THR A 60 -31.17 -43.52 17.86
N PRO A 61 -32.52 -43.58 17.87
CA PRO A 61 -33.33 -43.34 16.68
C PRO A 61 -33.22 -41.88 16.22
N ARG A 62 -33.22 -41.67 14.90
CA ARG A 62 -33.29 -40.31 14.33
C ARG A 62 -34.61 -39.65 14.74
N GLN A 63 -34.53 -38.50 15.36
CA GLN A 63 -35.71 -37.72 15.74
C GLN A 63 -36.24 -36.95 14.53
N PRO A 64 -37.57 -36.82 14.36
CA PRO A 64 -38.12 -35.94 13.34
C PRO A 64 -37.71 -34.50 13.62
N GLN A 65 -37.47 -33.73 12.56
CA GLN A 65 -37.19 -32.30 12.69
C GLN A 65 -38.41 -31.61 13.31
N LYS A 66 -38.26 -31.10 14.54
CA LYS A 66 -39.32 -30.33 15.20
C LYS A 66 -39.49 -29.01 14.45
N GLN A 67 -40.75 -28.59 14.24
CA GLN A 67 -41.04 -27.26 13.70
C GLN A 67 -40.50 -26.20 14.67
N THR A 68 -39.75 -25.24 14.16
CA THR A 68 -39.16 -24.16 14.96
C THR A 68 -40.24 -23.16 15.36
N ASP A 69 -40.48 -23.03 16.66
CA ASP A 69 -41.38 -22.03 17.22
C ASP A 69 -40.69 -20.65 17.18
N TRP A 70 -41.11 -19.81 16.24
CA TRP A 70 -40.50 -18.50 16.02
C TRP A 70 -40.76 -17.50 17.15
N LEU A 71 -41.81 -17.73 17.96
CA LEU A 71 -42.17 -16.87 19.09
C LEU A 71 -41.24 -17.08 20.29
N LYS A 72 -40.67 -18.28 20.42
CA LYS A 72 -39.73 -18.65 21.50
C LYS A 72 -38.29 -18.23 21.24
N LYS A 73 -38.05 -17.36 20.26
CA LYS A 73 -36.72 -16.78 20.03
C LYS A 73 -36.31 -15.92 21.22
N GLU A 74 -35.09 -16.11 21.71
CA GLU A 74 -34.53 -15.35 22.84
C GLU A 74 -34.45 -13.83 22.59
N THR A 75 -34.40 -13.46 21.31
CA THR A 75 -34.31 -12.09 20.81
C THR A 75 -35.66 -11.51 20.39
N TYR A 76 -36.75 -12.24 20.55
CA TYR A 76 -38.09 -11.73 20.25
C TYR A 76 -38.38 -10.48 21.10
N GLY A 77 -38.85 -9.40 20.46
CA GLY A 77 -39.12 -8.12 21.11
C GLY A 77 -37.88 -7.28 21.46
N LYS A 78 -36.65 -7.76 21.23
CA LYS A 78 -35.42 -6.99 21.47
C LYS A 78 -34.92 -6.37 20.16
N VAL A 79 -34.49 -5.12 20.22
CA VAL A 79 -33.84 -4.46 19.08
C VAL A 79 -32.44 -5.05 18.90
N PRO A 80 -32.09 -5.55 17.69
CA PRO A 80 -30.76 -6.08 17.43
C PRO A 80 -29.65 -5.03 17.52
N GLN A 81 -28.48 -5.44 18.01
CA GLN A 81 -27.29 -4.58 18.18
C GLN A 81 -26.81 -3.92 16.87
N TYR A 82 -26.99 -4.57 15.72
CA TYR A 82 -26.54 -3.99 14.46
C TYR A 82 -27.31 -2.70 14.09
N LEU A 83 -28.57 -2.57 14.52
CA LEU A 83 -29.38 -1.38 14.26
C LEU A 83 -28.89 -0.16 15.06
N SER A 84 -28.42 -0.35 16.29
CA SER A 84 -27.80 0.75 17.05
C SER A 84 -26.53 1.25 16.38
N ASN A 85 -25.70 0.34 15.86
CA ASN A 85 -24.47 0.68 15.15
C ASN A 85 -24.77 1.44 13.85
N ILE A 86 -25.80 1.02 13.10
CA ILE A 86 -26.25 1.72 11.89
C ILE A 86 -26.74 3.13 12.24
N LYS A 87 -27.55 3.27 13.29
CA LYS A 87 -28.05 4.59 13.73
C LYS A 87 -26.91 5.54 14.09
N GLN A 88 -25.91 5.04 14.82
CA GLN A 88 -24.71 5.81 15.14
C GLN A 88 -23.94 6.21 13.88
N ARG A 89 -23.74 5.28 12.94
CA ARG A 89 -23.05 5.57 11.68
C ARG A 89 -23.76 6.66 10.87
N ILE A 90 -25.09 6.58 10.74
CA ILE A 90 -25.89 7.60 10.04
C ILE A 90 -25.73 8.97 10.71
N TYR A 91 -25.79 9.02 12.04
CA TYR A 91 -25.62 10.26 12.79
C TYR A 91 -24.24 10.88 12.59
N GLN A 92 -23.17 10.06 12.64
CA GLN A 92 -21.80 10.52 12.37
C GLN A 92 -21.64 11.05 10.95
N SER A 93 -22.17 10.34 9.94
CA SER A 93 -22.12 10.81 8.55
C SER A 93 -22.85 12.15 8.34
N PHE A 94 -23.95 12.37 9.06
CA PHE A 94 -24.70 13.61 8.98
C PHE A 94 -23.91 14.81 9.53
N LEU A 95 -23.23 14.62 10.66
CA LEU A 95 -22.37 15.66 11.25
C LEU A 95 -21.19 16.00 10.34
N GLN A 96 -20.51 14.98 9.82
CA GLN A 96 -19.39 15.17 8.91
C GLN A 96 -19.81 15.94 7.65
N GLN A 97 -20.97 15.60 7.08
CA GLN A 97 -21.50 16.30 5.92
C GLN A 97 -21.77 17.79 6.22
N GLN A 98 -22.26 18.14 7.42
CA GLN A 98 -22.43 19.54 7.82
C GLN A 98 -21.09 20.28 7.92
N GLU A 99 -20.08 19.67 8.51
CA GLU A 99 -18.73 20.25 8.59
C GLU A 99 -18.14 20.46 7.19
N ASP A 100 -18.28 19.48 6.29
CA ASP A 100 -17.82 19.59 4.91
C ASP A 100 -18.51 20.73 4.17
N TYR A 101 -19.82 20.90 4.31
CA TYR A 101 -20.53 22.06 3.76
C TYR A 101 -20.06 23.39 4.36
N ALA A 102 -19.82 23.46 5.67
CA ALA A 102 -19.28 24.66 6.30
C ALA A 102 -17.86 24.96 5.78
N ASN A 103 -17.02 23.94 5.61
CA ASN A 103 -15.65 24.07 5.11
C ASN A 103 -15.59 24.46 3.63
N GLN A 104 -16.46 23.92 2.77
CA GLN A 104 -16.58 24.33 1.37
C GLN A 104 -16.96 25.80 1.22
N ASN A 105 -17.81 26.33 2.12
CA ASN A 105 -18.12 27.75 2.14
C ASN A 105 -16.97 28.60 2.74
N ASN A 106 -16.08 28.00 3.53
CA ASN A 106 -14.95 28.64 4.19
C ASN A 106 -13.61 28.44 3.42
N HIS A 107 -13.62 28.42 2.08
CA HIS A 107 -12.38 28.44 1.31
C HIS A 107 -11.57 29.74 1.48
N PHE A 108 -12.24 30.82 1.86
CA PHE A 108 -11.65 32.14 2.02
C PHE A 108 -11.55 32.52 3.50
N LYS A 109 -10.34 32.63 4.03
CA LYS A 109 -10.09 33.21 5.35
C LYS A 109 -9.97 34.72 5.21
N LEU A 110 -10.84 35.48 5.90
CA LEU A 110 -10.64 36.91 6.08
C LEU A 110 -9.43 37.13 7.02
N LEU A 111 -8.44 37.90 6.57
CA LEU A 111 -7.32 38.27 7.45
C LEU A 111 -7.78 39.25 8.53
N SER A 112 -7.32 39.03 9.75
CA SER A 112 -7.56 39.99 10.83
C SER A 112 -6.82 41.31 10.57
N GLU A 113 -7.32 42.41 11.13
CA GLU A 113 -6.68 43.72 10.98
C GLU A 113 -5.25 43.76 11.54
N SER A 114 -4.98 42.98 12.59
CA SER A 114 -3.63 42.83 13.16
C SER A 114 -2.67 42.11 12.22
N GLU A 115 -3.10 40.99 11.61
CA GLU A 115 -2.30 40.26 10.62
C GLU A 115 -2.03 41.14 9.39
N LEU A 116 -3.05 41.87 8.92
CA LEU A 116 -2.89 42.82 7.80
C LEU A 116 -1.91 43.94 8.13
N HIS A 117 -1.97 44.50 9.34
CA HIS A 117 -1.04 45.54 9.77
C HIS A 117 0.40 45.04 9.77
N GLU A 118 0.63 43.83 10.27
CA GLU A 118 1.95 43.20 10.29
C GLU A 118 2.49 42.97 8.87
N ILE A 119 1.66 42.46 7.95
CA ILE A 119 2.04 42.27 6.54
C ILE A 119 2.38 43.61 5.88
N ARG A 120 1.57 44.65 6.08
CA ARG A 120 1.84 46.01 5.54
C ARG A 120 3.17 46.56 6.07
N LYS A 121 3.43 46.38 7.36
CA LYS A 121 4.67 46.80 8.00
C LYS A 121 5.87 46.07 7.41
N GLY A 122 5.79 44.74 7.24
CA GLY A 122 6.85 43.93 6.65
C GLY A 122 7.13 44.28 5.19
N LEU A 123 6.09 44.46 4.37
CA LEU A 123 6.24 44.91 2.97
C LEU A 123 6.91 46.27 2.88
N LYS A 124 6.52 47.22 3.73
CA LYS A 124 7.13 48.55 3.79
C LYS A 124 8.60 48.51 4.18
N GLN A 125 8.94 47.73 5.21
CA GLN A 125 10.33 47.55 5.62
C GLN A 125 11.19 46.97 4.48
N ARG A 126 10.68 45.97 3.76
CA ARG A 126 11.40 45.38 2.62
C ARG A 126 11.57 46.39 1.47
N TYR A 127 10.53 47.17 1.17
CA TYR A 127 10.60 48.23 0.16
C TYR A 127 11.68 49.27 0.52
N ASP A 128 11.68 49.76 1.76
CA ASP A 128 12.64 50.77 2.23
C ASP A 128 14.09 50.26 2.10
N LEU A 129 14.34 48.98 2.44
CA LEU A 129 15.66 48.35 2.31
C LEU A 129 16.11 48.27 0.85
N ILE A 130 15.26 47.76 -0.04
CA ILE A 130 15.61 47.60 -1.46
C ILE A 130 15.75 48.96 -2.14
N ASN A 131 14.87 49.91 -1.84
CA ASN A 131 14.95 51.27 -2.36
C ASN A 131 16.26 51.95 -1.93
N PHE A 132 16.68 51.76 -0.69
CA PHE A 132 17.98 52.24 -0.21
C PHE A 132 19.15 51.60 -0.98
N GLU A 133 19.11 50.29 -1.25
CA GLU A 133 20.12 49.64 -2.08
C GLU A 133 20.10 50.14 -3.53
N TYR A 134 18.92 50.27 -4.13
CA TYR A 134 18.72 50.78 -5.49
C TYR A 134 19.27 52.19 -5.65
N GLN A 135 19.00 53.10 -4.71
CA GLN A 135 19.49 54.48 -4.73
C GLN A 135 21.02 54.56 -4.78
N LYS A 136 21.73 53.63 -4.11
CA LYS A 136 23.20 53.56 -4.19
C LYS A 136 23.68 53.31 -5.62
N TYR A 137 22.92 52.55 -6.42
CA TYR A 137 23.26 52.21 -7.80
C TYR A 137 22.66 53.17 -8.84
N SER A 138 21.58 53.90 -8.51
CA SER A 138 20.82 54.76 -9.41
C SER A 138 21.66 55.86 -10.08
N HIS A 139 22.70 56.36 -9.40
CA HIS A 139 23.54 57.44 -9.92
C HIS A 139 24.56 57.00 -11.00
N HIS A 140 24.69 55.70 -11.27
CA HIS A 140 25.60 55.19 -12.28
C HIS A 140 25.00 55.34 -13.70
N LYS A 141 25.39 56.40 -14.43
CA LYS A 141 24.91 56.66 -15.81
C LYS A 141 25.46 55.70 -16.87
N LYS A 142 26.59 55.05 -16.62
CA LYS A 142 27.22 54.09 -17.54
C LYS A 142 27.52 52.81 -16.78
N PHE A 143 26.99 51.70 -17.27
CA PHE A 143 27.28 50.37 -16.73
C PHE A 143 28.29 49.68 -17.64
N ASP A 144 29.56 49.78 -17.28
CA ASP A 144 30.63 49.09 -18.01
C ASP A 144 30.61 47.57 -17.75
N ASN A 145 29.97 47.13 -16.66
CA ASN A 145 29.81 45.73 -16.29
C ASN A 145 28.34 45.29 -16.37
N VAL A 146 28.09 44.25 -17.19
CA VAL A 146 26.77 43.61 -17.36
C VAL A 146 26.16 43.15 -16.03
N SER A 147 26.99 42.72 -15.06
CA SER A 147 26.47 42.27 -13.76
C SER A 147 25.88 43.41 -12.92
N LEU A 148 26.42 44.63 -13.03
CA LEU A 148 25.90 45.79 -12.31
C LEU A 148 24.54 46.22 -12.87
N ARG A 149 24.44 46.25 -14.21
CA ARG A 149 23.17 46.50 -14.90
C ARG A 149 22.09 45.47 -14.51
N ARG A 150 22.46 44.17 -14.49
CA ARG A 150 21.52 43.10 -14.07
C ARG A 150 21.05 43.26 -12.63
N LYS A 151 21.92 43.68 -11.71
CA LYS A 151 21.51 43.93 -10.31
C LYS A 151 20.52 45.08 -10.21
N GLN A 152 20.74 46.17 -10.95
CA GLN A 152 19.78 47.27 -10.99
C GLN A 152 18.43 46.82 -11.57
N GLU A 153 18.44 46.12 -12.70
CA GLU A 153 17.21 45.58 -13.31
C GLU A 153 16.47 44.62 -12.36
N GLN A 154 17.19 43.88 -11.51
CA GLN A 154 16.58 43.05 -10.46
C GLN A 154 15.90 43.89 -9.38
N TYR A 155 16.58 44.93 -8.86
CA TYR A 155 16.00 45.83 -7.87
C TYR A 155 14.74 46.54 -8.40
N GLU A 156 14.75 47.00 -9.66
CA GLU A 156 13.57 47.61 -10.30
C GLU A 156 12.41 46.64 -10.37
N ARG A 157 12.66 45.38 -10.77
CA ARG A 157 11.63 44.34 -10.79
C ARG A 157 11.07 44.03 -9.40
N GLU A 158 11.93 43.98 -8.38
CA GLU A 158 11.50 43.73 -7.00
C GLU A 158 10.68 44.89 -6.44
N LEU A 159 11.07 46.15 -6.72
CA LEU A 159 10.30 47.34 -6.34
C LEU A 159 8.92 47.35 -7.00
N ASP A 160 8.85 47.10 -8.32
CA ASP A 160 7.59 46.99 -9.06
C ASP A 160 6.66 45.92 -8.49
N GLN A 161 7.22 44.78 -8.07
CA GLN A 161 6.44 43.69 -7.47
C GLN A 161 5.92 44.09 -6.08
N LEU A 162 6.76 44.71 -5.25
CA LEU A 162 6.37 45.18 -3.92
C LEU A 162 5.28 46.25 -3.98
N GLU A 163 5.33 47.16 -4.95
CA GLU A 163 4.29 48.17 -5.16
C GLU A 163 2.94 47.50 -5.50
N LYS A 164 2.94 46.55 -6.44
CA LYS A 164 1.73 45.77 -6.77
C LYS A 164 1.17 44.99 -5.59
N ASP A 165 2.03 44.45 -4.73
CA ASP A 165 1.60 43.70 -3.56
C ASP A 165 1.09 44.62 -2.45
N MET A 166 1.69 45.80 -2.26
CA MET A 166 1.15 46.84 -1.36
C MET A 166 -0.24 47.31 -1.80
N GLU A 167 -0.46 47.51 -3.10
CA GLU A 167 -1.78 47.88 -3.65
C GLU A 167 -2.85 46.82 -3.33
N LYS A 168 -2.51 45.53 -3.42
CA LYS A 168 -3.44 44.44 -3.07
C LYS A 168 -3.78 44.44 -1.58
N VAL A 169 -2.79 44.67 -0.72
CA VAL A 169 -2.95 44.60 0.74
C VAL A 169 -3.58 45.88 1.33
N ASN A 170 -3.53 47.02 0.63
CA ASN A 170 -4.15 48.28 1.07
C ASN A 170 -5.68 48.31 0.94
N LYS A 171 -6.30 47.29 0.35
CA LYS A 171 -7.77 47.16 0.29
C LYS A 171 -8.37 46.97 1.70
N SER A 172 -9.62 47.41 1.87
CA SER A 172 -10.32 47.35 3.17
C SER A 172 -10.55 45.92 3.68
N GLN A 173 -10.70 44.94 2.79
CA GLN A 173 -10.91 43.54 3.14
C GLN A 173 -10.06 42.67 2.20
N VAL A 174 -9.29 41.75 2.79
CA VAL A 174 -8.42 40.82 2.05
C VAL A 174 -8.73 39.40 2.48
N TYR A 175 -9.06 38.58 1.48
CA TYR A 175 -9.38 37.17 1.66
C TYR A 175 -8.21 36.32 1.14
N VAL A 176 -7.80 35.34 1.93
CA VAL A 176 -6.74 34.39 1.58
C VAL A 176 -7.36 33.01 1.42
N ILE A 177 -7.02 32.32 0.34
CA ILE A 177 -7.41 30.93 0.14
C ILE A 177 -6.61 30.08 1.11
N LYS A 178 -7.31 29.27 1.91
CA LYS A 178 -6.69 28.38 2.89
C LYS A 178 -6.12 27.12 2.24
#